data_AF-A0A5J5JQD5-F1
#
_entry.id   AF-A0A5J5JQD5-F1
#
_cell.length_a   1.000
_cell.length_b   1.000
_cell.length_c   1.000
_cell.angle_alpha   90.00
_cell.angle_beta   90.00
_cell.angle_gamma   90.00
#
_symmetry.space_group_name_H-M   'P 1'
#
loop_
_entity.id
_entity.type
_entity.pdbx_description
1 polymer ?
#
loop_
_entity_poly.entity_id
_entity_poly.type
_entity_poly.pdbx_seq_one_letter_code
_entity_poly.pdbx_strand_id
1 'polypeptide(L)'
;MFPRSRTWARSLNATLPTSGRRPKRLTAATTAIALAAPVITLLAAPVSAQAATTAAAAAPDFKVLVFSKTTGFRHDSIPEGIAAVQKLGQDNNFAVDTTEDSA
;
A
#
# COMPACT_ATOMS: atom_id res chain seq x y z
N MET A 1 -26.02 43.14 15.68
CA MET A 1 -25.62 42.03 16.57
C MET A 1 -26.18 40.73 16.00
N PHE A 2 -25.45 40.07 15.09
CA PHE A 2 -25.87 38.83 14.43
C PHE A 2 -24.89 37.72 14.83
N PRO A 3 -25.33 36.65 15.51
CA PRO A 3 -24.46 35.51 15.74
C PRO A 3 -24.39 34.64 14.48
N ARG A 4 -23.17 34.49 13.94
CA ARG A 4 -22.85 33.56 12.86
C ARG A 4 -22.60 32.16 13.44
N SER A 5 -23.59 31.28 13.38
CA SER A 5 -23.39 29.84 13.54
C SER A 5 -23.24 29.19 12.17
N ARG A 6 -22.00 28.83 11.79
CA ARG A 6 -21.71 27.90 10.69
C ARG A 6 -21.13 26.62 11.27
N THR A 7 -22.00 25.74 11.72
CA THR A 7 -21.68 24.36 12.13
C THR A 7 -21.58 23.49 10.88
N TRP A 8 -20.38 23.33 10.34
CA TRP A 8 -20.14 22.39 9.25
C TRP A 8 -19.90 20.98 9.82
N ALA A 9 -20.80 20.07 9.43
CA ALA A 9 -20.53 18.66 9.15
C ALA A 9 -19.88 17.81 10.26
N ARG A 10 -20.70 17.34 11.20
CA ARG A 10 -20.51 16.02 11.82
C ARG A 10 -21.67 15.13 11.38
N SER A 11 -21.59 14.67 10.12
CA SER A 11 -22.45 13.60 9.61
C SER A 11 -21.84 12.26 10.06
N LEU A 12 -22.29 11.79 11.21
CA LEU A 12 -22.02 10.43 11.70
C LEU A 12 -22.97 9.49 10.97
N ASN A 13 -22.56 8.98 9.81
CA ASN A 13 -23.22 7.86 9.16
C ASN A 13 -22.37 6.61 9.37
N ALA A 14 -22.62 5.91 10.47
CA ALA A 14 -22.08 4.58 10.72
C ALA A 14 -23.19 3.71 11.34
N THR A 15 -24.13 3.30 10.50
CA THR A 15 -25.12 2.28 10.81
C THR A 15 -25.04 1.22 9.74
N LEU A 16 -24.40 0.08 10.04
CA LEU A 16 -24.84 -1.23 9.58
C LEU A 16 -24.34 -2.29 10.58
N PRO A 17 -25.24 -2.98 11.30
CA PRO A 17 -24.93 -4.24 11.95
C PRO A 17 -25.03 -5.37 10.92
N THR A 18 -23.97 -6.15 10.73
CA THR A 18 -24.07 -7.43 10.02
C THR A 18 -23.50 -8.55 10.88
N SER A 19 -24.44 -9.33 11.39
CA SER A 19 -24.28 -10.64 11.97
C SER A 19 -23.79 -11.64 10.91
N GLY A 20 -22.81 -12.50 11.24
CA GLY A 20 -22.28 -13.42 10.23
C GLY A 20 -21.27 -14.46 10.66
N ARG A 21 -21.69 -15.41 11.50
CA ARG A 21 -21.28 -16.84 11.53
C ARG A 21 -19.81 -17.19 11.79
N ARG A 22 -19.58 -17.70 13.02
CA ARG A 22 -18.47 -18.60 13.37
C ARG A 22 -18.67 -19.98 12.69
N PRO A 23 -17.68 -20.55 12.00
CA PRO A 23 -17.67 -21.99 11.73
C PRO A 23 -16.96 -22.74 12.85
N LYS A 24 -17.72 -23.49 13.65
CA LYS A 24 -17.19 -24.64 14.40
C LYS A 24 -17.27 -25.85 13.48
N ARG A 25 -16.12 -26.43 13.11
CA ARG A 25 -16.05 -27.81 12.61
C ARG A 25 -14.89 -28.53 13.28
N LEU A 26 -15.21 -29.12 14.42
CA LEU A 26 -14.59 -30.34 14.93
C LEU A 26 -14.92 -31.46 13.95
N THR A 27 -13.93 -32.25 13.51
CA THR A 27 -14.09 -33.69 13.24
C THR A 27 -12.75 -34.33 12.87
N ALA A 28 -12.43 -35.39 13.62
CA ALA A 28 -11.72 -36.63 13.27
C ALA A 28 -10.32 -36.51 12.61
N ALA A 29 -9.24 -36.82 13.32
CA ALA A 29 -8.81 -38.17 13.73
C ALA A 29 -8.40 -39.08 12.56
N THR A 30 -7.15 -39.56 12.64
CA THR A 30 -6.62 -40.79 12.01
C THR A 30 -6.52 -40.74 10.47
N THR A 31 -5.34 -40.77 9.87
CA THR A 31 -4.53 -41.99 9.75
C THR A 31 -3.04 -41.69 9.59
N ALA A 32 -2.22 -42.34 10.41
CA ALA A 32 -0.79 -42.47 10.22
C ALA A 32 -0.55 -43.41 9.02
N ILE A 33 0.11 -42.92 7.98
CA ILE A 33 0.49 -43.73 6.82
C ILE A 33 1.85 -44.37 7.13
N ALA A 34 1.79 -45.69 7.30
CA ALA A 34 2.92 -46.57 7.56
C ALA A 34 3.85 -46.68 6.34
N LEU A 35 5.13 -46.83 6.66
CA LEU A 35 6.30 -47.00 5.80
C LEU A 35 6.14 -48.08 4.71
N ALA A 36 6.44 -47.73 3.47
CA ALA A 36 6.96 -48.66 2.46
C ALA A 36 7.80 -47.89 1.44
N ALA A 37 9.12 -47.96 1.56
CA ALA A 37 10.05 -47.64 0.46
C ALA A 37 10.02 -48.80 -0.56
N PRO A 38 10.16 -48.53 -1.87
CA PRO A 38 11.50 -48.68 -2.46
C PRO A 38 11.84 -47.74 -3.64
N VAL A 39 13.10 -47.29 -3.66
CA VAL A 39 14.09 -47.27 -4.77
C VAL A 39 13.69 -46.64 -6.14
N ILE A 40 14.63 -45.87 -6.73
CA ILE A 40 14.69 -45.30 -8.10
C ILE A 40 14.09 -43.87 -8.13
N THR A 41 14.79 -42.77 -8.44
CA THR A 41 15.88 -42.50 -9.39
C THR A 41 16.60 -41.22 -8.95
N LEU A 42 17.94 -41.20 -9.05
CA LEU A 42 18.76 -39.99 -8.98
C LEU A 42 18.48 -39.15 -10.24
N LEU A 43 17.44 -38.32 -10.21
CA LEU A 43 17.16 -37.35 -11.25
C LEU A 43 17.80 -36.02 -10.83
N ALA A 44 18.90 -35.68 -11.51
CA ALA A 44 19.52 -34.37 -11.44
C ALA A 44 18.42 -33.30 -11.62
N ALA A 45 18.11 -32.57 -10.55
CA ALA A 45 17.27 -31.39 -10.66
C ALA A 45 18.05 -30.35 -11.49
N PRO A 46 17.52 -29.84 -12.61
CA PRO A 46 18.09 -28.64 -13.19
C PRO A 46 17.89 -27.54 -12.15
N VAL A 47 18.98 -26.97 -11.65
CA VAL A 47 18.92 -25.66 -11.01
C VAL A 47 18.49 -24.71 -12.11
N SER A 48 17.17 -24.51 -12.22
CA SER A 48 16.59 -23.52 -13.11
C SER A 48 17.18 -22.18 -12.71
N ALA A 49 18.13 -21.69 -13.50
CA ALA A 49 18.63 -20.34 -13.39
C ALA A 49 17.44 -19.41 -13.64
N GLN A 50 16.84 -18.92 -12.56
CA GLN A 50 15.76 -17.95 -12.62
C GLN A 50 16.37 -16.67 -13.20
N ALA A 51 16.22 -16.50 -14.51
CA ALA A 51 16.54 -15.24 -15.16
C ALA A 51 15.69 -14.17 -14.46
N ALA A 52 16.35 -13.33 -13.68
CA ALA A 52 15.75 -12.15 -13.09
C ALA A 52 15.37 -11.23 -14.26
N THR A 53 14.14 -11.33 -14.71
CA THR A 53 13.53 -10.29 -15.52
C THR A 53 13.45 -9.05 -14.64
N THR A 54 14.44 -8.17 -14.78
CA THR A 54 14.29 -6.78 -14.35
C THR A 54 13.14 -6.23 -15.17
N ALA A 55 11.93 -6.25 -14.61
CA ALA A 55 10.81 -5.53 -15.18
C ALA A 55 11.28 -4.07 -15.27
N ALA A 56 11.51 -3.61 -16.50
CA ALA A 56 11.79 -2.20 -16.75
C ALA A 56 10.60 -1.43 -16.18
N ALA A 57 10.80 -0.78 -15.04
CA ALA A 57 9.79 0.06 -14.43
C ALA A 57 9.34 1.05 -15.51
N ALA A 58 8.05 1.02 -15.83
CA ALA A 58 7.48 1.93 -16.81
C ALA A 58 7.93 3.35 -16.47
N ALA A 59 8.50 4.05 -17.44
CA ALA A 59 8.94 5.42 -17.22
C ALA A 59 7.70 6.27 -16.86
N PRO A 60 7.85 7.20 -15.91
CA PRO A 60 6.74 8.07 -15.52
C PRO A 60 6.27 8.90 -16.72
N ASP A 61 4.97 9.12 -16.81
CA ASP A 61 4.36 9.83 -17.95
C ASP A 61 4.82 11.29 -17.99
N PHE A 62 5.03 11.90 -16.82
CA PHE A 62 5.55 13.24 -16.65
C PHE A 62 6.13 13.46 -15.24
N LYS A 63 6.70 14.64 -15.01
CA LYS A 63 7.30 15.04 -13.74
C LYS A 63 6.63 16.29 -13.17
N VAL A 64 6.50 16.34 -11.85
CA VAL A 64 5.95 17.46 -11.08
C VAL A 64 6.97 17.94 -10.07
N LEU A 65 7.22 19.25 -10.01
CA LEU A 65 8.06 19.87 -8.98
C LEU A 65 7.16 20.54 -7.92
N VAL A 66 7.27 20.08 -6.68
CA VAL A 66 6.60 20.69 -5.52
C VAL A 66 7.61 21.60 -4.81
N PHE A 67 7.37 22.91 -4.90
CA PHE A 67 8.19 23.92 -4.24
C PHE A 67 7.48 24.49 -3.01
N SER A 68 8.17 24.54 -1.87
CA SER A 68 7.65 25.17 -0.65
C SER A 68 8.67 26.10 0.00
N LYS A 69 8.33 27.39 0.12
CA LYS A 69 9.16 28.40 0.78
C LYS A 69 8.47 28.96 2.02
N THR A 70 9.21 29.05 3.12
CA THR A 70 8.74 29.68 4.36
C THR A 70 9.71 30.76 4.80
N THR A 71 9.22 31.99 4.98
CA THR A 71 10.04 33.17 5.33
C THR A 71 9.96 33.57 6.82
N GLY A 72 9.20 32.84 7.64
CA GLY A 72 9.05 33.16 9.06
C GLY A 72 8.48 32.02 9.91
N PHE A 73 7.34 31.45 9.50
CA PHE A 73 6.74 30.31 10.18
C PHE A 73 6.56 29.14 9.22
N ARG A 74 6.93 27.94 9.67
CA ARG A 74 6.75 26.70 8.89
C ARG A 74 5.42 26.08 9.28
N HIS A 75 4.56 25.85 8.29
CA HIS A 75 3.31 25.16 8.53
C HIS A 75 3.56 23.65 8.70
N ASP A 76 3.04 23.07 9.77
CA ASP A 76 3.15 21.62 10.02
C ASP A 76 2.51 20.77 8.91
N SER A 77 1.63 21.36 8.09
CA SER A 77 0.97 20.70 6.97
C SER A 77 1.82 20.62 5.68
N ILE A 78 2.98 21.28 5.60
CA ILE A 78 3.88 21.18 4.44
C ILE A 78 4.32 19.73 4.16
N PRO A 79 4.85 18.97 5.14
CA PRO A 79 5.23 17.56 4.91
C PRO A 79 4.03 16.69 4.51
N GLU A 80 2.86 16.91 5.11
CA GLU A 80 1.64 16.17 4.78
C GLU A 80 1.18 16.44 3.34
N GLY A 81 1.26 17.69 2.88
CA GLY A 81 0.95 18.07 1.50
C GLY A 81 1.89 17.41 0.49
N ILE A 82 3.19 17.41 0.78
CA ILE A 82 4.21 16.75 -0.05
C ILE A 82 3.93 15.24 -0.15
N ALA A 83 3.67 14.58 0.99
CA ALA A 83 3.35 13.16 1.03
C ALA A 83 2.10 12.81 0.21
N ALA A 84 1.06 13.66 0.28
CA ALA A 84 -0.15 13.49 -0.52
C ALA A 84 0.12 13.56 -2.03
N VAL A 85 0.93 14.52 -2.49
CA VAL A 85 1.29 14.64 -3.91
C VAL A 85 2.16 13.47 -4.38
N GLN A 86 3.10 13.01 -3.56
CA GLN A 86 3.91 11.82 -3.86
C GLN A 86 3.05 10.56 -3.99
N LYS A 87 2.07 10.38 -3.11
CA LYS A 87 1.11 9.28 -3.18
C LYS A 87 0.32 9.33 -4.50
N LEU A 88 -0.16 10.52 -4.89
CA LEU A 88 -0.83 10.70 -6.18
C LEU A 88 0.11 10.34 -7.35
N GLY A 89 1.40 10.65 -7.26
CA GLY A 89 2.37 10.27 -8.28
C GLY A 89 2.52 8.77 -8.46
N GLN A 90 2.57 8.04 -7.35
CA GLN A 90 2.59 6.57 -7.34
C GLN A 90 1.31 5.97 -7.94
N ASP A 91 0.15 6.53 -7.55
CA ASP A 91 -1.16 6.04 -7.99
C ASP A 91 -1.46 6.36 -9.46
N ASN A 92 -0.84 7.40 -10.04
CA ASN A 92 -1.14 7.92 -11.38
C ASN A 92 0.08 7.94 -12.33
N ASN A 93 1.15 7.22 -12.01
CA ASN A 93 2.34 7.06 -12.88
C ASN A 93 3.08 8.37 -13.25
N PHE A 94 3.22 9.31 -12.31
CA PHE A 94 4.06 10.49 -12.49
C PHE A 94 5.12 10.62 -11.39
N ALA A 95 6.27 11.18 -11.75
CA ALA A 95 7.34 11.43 -10.79
C ALA A 95 7.16 12.77 -10.10
N VAL A 96 7.55 12.84 -8.83
CA VAL A 96 7.44 14.04 -8.00
C VAL A 96 8.80 14.37 -7.42
N ASP A 97 9.29 15.56 -7.75
CA ASP A 97 10.46 16.16 -7.13
C ASP A 97 9.99 17.23 -6.15
N THR A 98 10.68 17.39 -5.03
CA THR A 98 10.35 18.42 -4.03
C THR A 98 11.57 19.26 -3.71
N THR A 99 11.41 20.58 -3.64
CA THR A 99 12.48 21.48 -3.23
C THR A 99 11.96 22.60 -2.34
N GLU A 100 12.78 23.00 -1.38
CA GLU A 100 12.58 24.23 -0.60
C GLU A 100 13.58 25.33 -1.02
N ASP A 101 14.50 24.98 -1.93
CA ASP A 101 15.53 25.89 -2.41
C ASP A 101 14.97 26.90 -3.42
N SER A 102 15.23 28.19 -3.17
CA SER A 102 14.81 29.30 -4.01
C SER A 102 15.97 29.96 -4.78
N ALA A 103 17.19 29.44 -4.63
CA ALA A 103 18.42 30.06 -5.13
C ALA A 103 18.54 30.05 -6.66
#